data_AF-K0WSW9-F1
#
_entry.id   AF-K0WSW9-F1
#
_cell.length_a   1.000
_cell.length_b   1.000
_cell.length_c   1.000
_cell.angle_alpha   90.00
_cell.angle_beta   90.00
_cell.angle_gamma   90.00
#
_symmetry.space_group_name_H-M   'P 1'
#
loop_
_entity.id
_entity.type
_entity.pdbx_description
1 polymer ?
#
loop_
_entity_poly.entity_id
_entity_poly.type
_entity_poly.pdbx_seq_one_letter_code
_entity_poly.pdbx_strand_id
1 'polypeptide(L)'
;MDFIIDNHLQGLVIGICTFLIIGMFHPIVVKAEYYWSTRCWWLFLFLGIAGVISSLCIENVVISSLLGVFAFSSFWSIKEIFEQEKRVQKGWFPKNPKRTYKF
;
A
#
# COMPACT_ATOMS: atom_id res chain seq x y z
N MET A 1 -1.84 -25.88 1.18
CA MET A 1 -2.72 -24.99 1.97
C MET A 1 -3.41 -25.76 3.09
N ASP A 2 -3.61 -27.06 2.91
CA ASP A 2 -4.34 -27.94 3.85
C ASP A 2 -3.74 -27.91 5.26
N PHE A 3 -2.41 -28.00 5.42
CA PHE A 3 -1.77 -27.87 6.74
C PHE A 3 -2.12 -26.55 7.49
N ILE A 4 -2.25 -25.42 6.79
CA ILE A 4 -2.60 -24.13 7.40
C ILE A 4 -4.06 -24.13 7.85
N ILE A 5 -4.93 -24.77 7.07
CA ILE A 5 -6.36 -24.90 7.33
C ILE A 5 -6.59 -25.87 8.50
N ASP A 6 -5.98 -27.05 8.43
CA ASP A 6 -6.13 -28.15 9.39
C ASP A 6 -5.62 -27.77 10.79
N ASN A 7 -4.68 -26.82 10.89
CA ASN A 7 -4.15 -26.32 12.15
C ASN A 7 -4.74 -24.95 12.55
N HIS A 8 -5.79 -24.47 11.89
CA HIS A 8 -6.43 -23.18 12.17
C HIS A 8 -5.49 -21.96 12.12
N LEU A 9 -4.39 -22.03 11.36
CA LEU A 9 -3.36 -21.00 11.29
C LEU A 9 -3.69 -19.86 10.30
N GLN A 10 -4.78 -19.98 9.56
CA GLN A 10 -5.16 -19.02 8.51
C GLN A 10 -5.23 -17.57 9.04
N GLY A 11 -5.85 -17.35 10.20
CA GLY A 11 -5.96 -16.02 10.79
C GLY A 11 -4.61 -15.41 11.15
N LEU A 12 -3.70 -16.24 11.68
CA LEU A 12 -2.34 -15.80 12.04
C LEU A 12 -1.51 -15.46 10.80
N VAL A 13 -1.61 -16.28 9.74
CA VAL A 13 -0.96 -16.02 8.45
C VAL A 13 -1.49 -14.73 7.83
N ILE A 14 -2.81 -14.54 7.78
CA ILE A 14 -3.42 -13.32 7.27
C ILE A 14 -2.94 -12.10 8.08
N GLY A 15 -2.93 -12.19 9.41
CA GLY A 15 -2.50 -11.10 10.28
C GLY A 15 -1.05 -10.67 10.05
N ILE A 16 -0.12 -11.62 10.02
CA ILE A 16 1.32 -11.34 9.77
C ILE A 16 1.51 -10.75 8.37
N CYS A 17 0.93 -11.38 7.35
CA CYS A 17 1.05 -10.88 5.98
C CYS A 17 0.41 -9.50 5.82
N THR A 18 -0.73 -9.22 6.47
CA THR A 18 -1.39 -7.91 6.48
C THR A 18 -0.48 -6.84 7.06
N PHE A 19 0.12 -7.11 8.24
CA PHE A 19 1.05 -6.19 8.87
C PHE A 19 2.25 -5.88 7.97
N LEU A 20 2.80 -6.91 7.31
CA LEU A 20 3.92 -6.74 6.37
C LEU A 20 3.52 -5.93 5.13
N ILE A 21 2.33 -6.17 4.57
CA ILE A 21 1.82 -5.40 3.42
C ILE A 21 1.71 -3.92 3.81
N ILE A 22 1.00 -3.61 4.89
CA ILE A 22 0.82 -2.22 5.36
C ILE A 22 2.17 -1.57 5.66
N GLY A 23 3.03 -2.29 6.39
CA GLY A 23 4.39 -1.84 6.74
C GLY A 23 5.26 -1.55 5.51
N MET A 24 5.09 -2.29 4.42
CA MET A 24 5.79 -2.07 3.16
C MET A 24 5.24 -0.86 2.37
N PHE A 25 3.93 -0.57 2.45
CA PHE A 25 3.35 0.59 1.76
C PHE A 25 3.83 1.93 2.33
N HIS A 26 4.14 2.02 3.63
CA HIS A 26 4.71 3.24 4.23
C HIS A 26 6.00 3.72 3.53
N PRO A 27 7.09 2.94 3.44
CA PRO A 27 8.31 3.36 2.75
C PRO A 27 8.10 3.52 1.25
N ILE A 28 7.18 2.75 0.64
CA ILE A 28 6.82 2.93 -0.77
C ILE A 28 6.25 4.33 -1.00
N VAL A 29 5.30 4.79 -0.17
CA VAL A 29 4.70 6.13 -0.29
C VAL A 29 5.75 7.22 -0.10
N VAL A 30 6.63 7.10 0.90
CA VAL A 30 7.70 8.08 1.14
C VAL A 30 8.61 8.18 -0.07
N LYS A 31 9.04 7.04 -0.64
CA LYS A 31 9.88 7.03 -1.85
C LYS A 31 9.13 7.54 -3.07
N ALA A 32 7.85 7.18 -3.21
CA ALA A 32 7.03 7.61 -4.34
C ALA A 32 6.86 9.13 -4.35
N GLU A 33 6.59 9.75 -3.19
CA GLU A 33 6.60 11.20 -3.05
C GLU A 33 8.00 11.76 -3.36
N TYR A 34 9.06 11.21 -2.77
CA TYR A 34 10.42 11.72 -2.94
C TYR A 34 10.88 11.80 -4.40
N TYR A 35 10.56 10.79 -5.21
CA TYR A 35 10.97 10.73 -6.63
C TYR A 35 9.93 11.32 -7.60
N TRP A 36 8.63 11.05 -7.41
CA TRP A 36 7.58 11.38 -8.38
C TRP A 36 6.56 12.41 -7.91
N SER A 37 6.68 12.90 -6.66
CA SER A 37 5.71 13.82 -6.05
C SER A 37 4.31 13.21 -5.98
N THR A 38 3.30 14.04 -5.72
CA THR A 38 1.90 13.65 -5.68
C THR A 38 1.34 13.21 -7.04
N ARG A 39 2.12 13.37 -8.12
CA ARG A 39 1.76 12.94 -9.48
C ARG A 39 1.76 11.44 -9.70
N CYS A 40 2.16 10.60 -8.73
CA CYS A 40 2.09 9.15 -8.88
C CYS A 40 0.82 8.52 -8.30
N TRP A 41 -0.14 9.32 -7.82
CA TRP A 41 -1.37 8.85 -7.17
C TRP A 41 -2.19 7.85 -8.01
N TRP A 42 -2.32 8.07 -9.31
CA TRP A 42 -2.99 7.19 -10.29
C TRP A 42 -2.44 5.76 -10.29
N LEU A 43 -1.13 5.56 -10.06
CA LEU A 43 -0.54 4.22 -9.99
C LEU A 43 -1.17 3.42 -8.84
N PHE A 44 -1.34 4.05 -7.68
CA PHE A 44 -2.01 3.44 -6.53
C PHE A 44 -3.50 3.21 -6.77
N LEU A 45 -4.15 4.06 -7.56
CA LEU A 45 -5.54 3.83 -7.97
C LEU A 45 -5.66 2.57 -8.84
N PHE A 46 -4.84 2.44 -9.88
CA PHE A 46 -4.83 1.27 -10.76
C PHE A 46 -4.48 -0.01 -10.00
N LEU A 47 -3.46 0.03 -9.13
CA LEU A 47 -3.09 -1.10 -8.27
C LEU A 47 -4.24 -1.50 -7.33
N GLY A 48 -4.92 -0.52 -6.74
CA GLY A 48 -6.07 -0.76 -5.89
C GLY A 48 -7.22 -1.44 -6.64
N ILE A 49 -7.60 -0.93 -7.81
CA ILE A 49 -8.66 -1.52 -8.64
C ILE A 49 -8.29 -2.95 -9.07
N ALA A 50 -7.06 -3.15 -9.54
CA ALA A 50 -6.56 -4.47 -9.92
C ALA A 50 -6.59 -5.44 -8.73
N GLY A 51 -6.22 -4.97 -7.53
CA GLY A 51 -6.30 -5.74 -6.29
C GLY A 51 -7.72 -6.14 -5.91
N VAL A 52 -8.69 -5.22 -6.02
CA VAL A 52 -10.12 -5.51 -5.77
C VAL A 52 -10.62 -6.57 -6.73
N ILE A 53 -10.42 -6.38 -8.05
CA ILE A 53 -10.85 -7.35 -9.07
C ILE A 53 -10.23 -8.71 -8.78
N SER A 54 -8.93 -8.75 -8.51
CA SER A 54 -8.22 -9.99 -8.20
C SER A 54 -8.76 -10.65 -6.92
N SER A 55 -9.11 -9.88 -5.88
CA SER A 55 -9.67 -10.45 -4.64
C SER A 55 -11.03 -11.12 -4.87
N LEU A 56 -11.84 -10.58 -5.78
CA LEU A 56 -13.17 -11.12 -6.11
C LEU A 56 -13.08 -12.36 -7.00
N CYS A 57 -12.01 -12.50 -7.79
CA CYS A 57 -11.81 -13.64 -8.69
C CYS A 57 -11.14 -14.85 -8.02
N ILE A 58 -10.68 -14.75 -6.77
CA ILE A 58 -9.96 -15.83 -6.08
C ILE A 58 -10.83 -16.45 -4.97
N GLU A 59 -11.08 -17.75 -5.06
CA GLU A 59 -11.87 -18.51 -4.09
C GLU A 59 -11.15 -18.73 -2.76
N ASN A 60 -9.81 -18.76 -2.77
CA ASN A 60 -9.01 -18.99 -1.58
C ASN A 60 -9.08 -17.77 -0.64
N VAL A 61 -9.73 -17.94 0.52
CA VAL A 61 -9.97 -16.86 1.49
C VAL A 61 -8.68 -16.18 1.96
N VAL A 62 -7.58 -16.92 2.16
CA VAL A 62 -6.30 -16.31 2.60
C VAL A 62 -5.78 -15.38 1.51
N ILE A 63 -5.71 -15.86 0.27
CA ILE A 63 -5.17 -15.06 -0.85
C ILE A 63 -6.12 -13.90 -1.18
N SER A 64 -7.43 -14.15 -1.22
CA SER A 64 -8.45 -13.12 -1.46
C SER A 64 -8.38 -12.02 -0.41
N SER A 65 -8.23 -12.37 0.88
CA SER A 65 -8.07 -11.41 1.97
C SER A 65 -6.80 -10.56 1.80
N LEU A 66 -5.66 -11.17 1.46
CA LEU A 66 -4.40 -10.45 1.26
C LEU A 66 -4.46 -9.50 0.05
N LEU A 67 -5.15 -9.89 -1.02
CA LEU A 67 -5.41 -9.01 -2.16
C LEU A 67 -6.33 -7.84 -1.79
N GLY A 68 -7.35 -8.08 -0.96
CA GLY A 68 -8.17 -7.02 -0.39
C GLY A 68 -7.35 -6.03 0.43
N VAL A 69 -6.51 -6.53 1.35
CA VAL A 69 -5.58 -5.70 2.14
C VAL A 69 -4.63 -4.90 1.25
N PHE A 70 -4.04 -5.54 0.23
CA PHE A 70 -3.18 -4.88 -0.75
C PHE A 70 -3.93 -3.77 -1.51
N ALA A 71 -5.16 -4.03 -1.93
CA ALA A 71 -6.00 -3.08 -2.65
C ALA A 71 -6.29 -1.83 -1.81
N PHE A 72 -6.76 -2.02 -0.57
CA PHE A 72 -7.07 -0.92 0.33
C PHE A 72 -5.81 -0.19 0.84
N SER A 73 -4.68 -0.89 0.99
CA SER A 73 -3.39 -0.25 1.26
C SER A 73 -2.95 0.65 0.10
N SER A 74 -3.20 0.22 -1.14
CA SER A 74 -2.98 1.04 -2.33
C SER A 74 -3.89 2.27 -2.34
N PHE A 75 -5.20 2.10 -2.10
CA PHE A 75 -6.11 3.24 -2.02
C PHE A 75 -5.73 4.23 -0.91
N TRP A 76 -5.37 3.73 0.28
CA TRP A 76 -4.93 4.58 1.38
C TRP A 76 -3.67 5.38 1.01
N SER A 77 -2.75 4.75 0.28
CA SER A 77 -1.49 5.36 -0.18
C SER A 77 -1.70 6.60 -1.05
N ILE A 78 -2.84 6.71 -1.74
CA ILE A 78 -3.23 7.93 -2.48
C ILE A 78 -3.29 9.12 -1.52
N LYS A 79 -4.08 9.00 -0.45
CA LYS A 79 -4.21 10.05 0.58
C LYS A 79 -2.88 10.29 1.28
N GLU A 80 -2.16 9.22 1.63
CA GLU A 80 -0.89 9.26 2.33
C GLU A 80 0.18 10.04 1.54
N ILE A 81 0.19 9.95 0.21
CA ILE A 81 1.12 10.71 -0.65
C ILE A 81 0.91 12.22 -0.52
N PHE A 82 -0.34 12.69 -0.50
CA PHE A 82 -0.63 14.12 -0.33
C PHE A 82 -0.31 14.60 1.09
N GLU A 83 -0.51 13.75 2.09
CA GLU A 83 -0.07 14.05 3.45
C GLU A 83 1.46 14.09 3.55
N GLN A 84 2.15 13.20 2.86
CA GLN A 84 3.61 13.14 2.83
C GLN A 84 4.21 14.41 2.21
N GLU A 85 3.62 14.94 1.14
CA GLU A 85 4.01 16.24 0.58
C GLU A 85 3.91 17.37 1.62
N LYS A 86 2.82 17.41 2.41
CA LYS A 86 2.68 18.38 3.51
C LYS A 86 3.72 18.18 4.60
N ARG A 87 4.10 16.94 4.91
CA ARG A 87 5.16 16.63 5.90
C ARG A 87 6.54 17.08 5.39
N VAL A 88 6.82 16.92 4.10
CA VAL A 88 8.02 17.45 3.44
C VAL A 88 8.01 18.98 3.42
N GLN A 89 6.86 19.61 3.17
CA GLN A 89 6.71 21.07 3.24
C GLN A 89 7.01 21.60 4.65
N LYS A 90 6.55 20.91 5.70
CA LYS A 90 6.86 21.21 7.11
C LYS A 90 8.30 20.93 7.53
N GLY A 91 9.12 20.32 6.66
CA GLY A 91 10.50 19.97 6.95
C GLY A 91 10.68 18.70 7.80
N TRP A 92 9.63 17.89 7.99
CA TRP A 92 9.73 16.63 8.75
C TRP A 92 10.42 15.52 7.96
N PHE A 93 10.44 15.64 6.63
CA PHE A 93 11.12 14.72 5.72
C PHE A 93 12.02 15.51 4.75
N PRO A 94 13.15 14.92 4.33
CA PRO A 94 14.09 15.60 3.44
C PRO A 94 13.45 15.84 2.07
N LYS A 95 13.65 17.05 1.55
CA LYS A 95 13.31 17.39 0.18
C LYS A 95 14.32 16.76 -0.77
N ASN A 96 13.85 16.29 -1.92
CA ASN A 96 14.72 15.86 -3.01
C ASN A 96 15.29 17.10 -3.71
N PRO A 97 16.61 17.35 -3.65
CA PRO A 97 17.21 18.55 -4.24
C PRO A 97 17.11 18.56 -5.78
N LYS A 98 16.89 17.40 -6.41
CA LYS A 98 16.74 17.27 -7.87
C LYS A 98 15.33 17.61 -8.35
N ARG A 99 14.39 17.94 -7.45
CA ARG A 99 12.99 18.21 -7.78
C ARG A 99 12.63 19.66 -7.49
N THR A 100 11.85 20.24 -8.39
CA THR A 100 11.15 21.51 -8.14
C THR A 100 9.84 21.25 -7.41
N TYR A 101 9.66 21.92 -6.27
CA TYR A 101 8.43 21.84 -5.47
C TYR A 101 7.49 22.97 -5.90
N LYS A 102 6.18 22.72 -5.85
CA LYS A 102 5.14 23.68 -6.27
C LYS A 102 4.78 24.71 -5.18
N PHE A 103 5.28 24.51 -3.96
CA PHE A 103 4.98 25.31 -2.78
C PHE A 103 6.20 26.12 -2.33
#